data_AF-A0AAP3A436-F1
#
_entry.id   AF-A0AAP3A436-F1
#
_cell.length_a   1.000
_cell.length_b   1.000
_cell.length_c   1.000
_cell.angle_alpha   90.00
_cell.angle_beta   90.00
_cell.angle_gamma   90.00
#
_symmetry.space_group_name_H-M   'P 1'
#
loop_
_entity.id
_entity.type
_entity.pdbx_description
1 polymer ?
#
loop_
_entity_poly.entity_id
_entity_poly.type
_entity_poly.pdbx_seq_one_letter_code
_entity_poly.pdbx_strand_id
1 'polypeptide(L)' 'MAMFNPPHPGEIIADILEDQNIGIRELARALDVAPSTVQRLVSGNATISPEMAVRLAAVLGGTPSSWIRL' A
#
# COMPACT_ATOMS: atom_id res chain seq x y z
N MET A 1 -11.16 -7.75 -25.73
CA MET A 1 -9.94 -7.26 -25.06
C MET A 1 -10.34 -6.20 -24.05
N ALA A 2 -10.26 -6.55 -22.77
CA ALA A 2 -10.13 -5.65 -21.63
C ALA A 2 -9.64 -6.56 -20.50
N MET A 3 -8.32 -6.80 -20.45
CA MET A 3 -7.73 -7.43 -19.26
C MET A 3 -7.77 -6.37 -18.17
N PHE A 4 -8.90 -6.28 -17.49
CA PHE A 4 -9.06 -5.48 -16.28
C PHE A 4 -8.39 -6.29 -15.17
N ASN A 5 -7.06 -6.23 -15.11
CA ASN A 5 -6.34 -6.66 -13.93
C ASN A 5 -6.31 -5.44 -13.01
N PRO A 6 -7.24 -5.30 -12.04
CA PRO A 6 -7.13 -4.21 -11.09
C PRO A 6 -5.72 -4.31 -10.48
N PRO A 7 -4.91 -3.24 -10.55
CA PRO A 7 -3.55 -3.28 -10.03
C PRO A 7 -3.63 -3.66 -8.55
N HIS A 8 -2.95 -4.73 -8.17
CA HIS A 8 -2.99 -5.20 -6.80
C HIS A 8 -2.50 -4.05 -5.90
N PRO A 9 -3.13 -3.78 -4.74
CA PRO A 9 -2.75 -2.64 -3.90
C PRO A 9 -1.25 -2.62 -3.54
N GLY A 10 -0.63 -3.79 -3.46
CA GLY A 10 0.82 -3.95 -3.32
C GLY A 10 1.67 -3.37 -4.46
N GLU A 11 1.22 -3.51 -5.71
CA GLU A 11 1.90 -2.92 -6.89
C GLU A 11 1.78 -1.40 -6.87
N ILE A 12 0.60 -0.87 -6.53
CA ILE A 12 0.40 0.59 -6.37
C ILE A 12 1.33 1.16 -5.30
N ILE A 13 1.46 0.46 -4.16
CA ILE A 13 2.38 0.89 -3.10
C ILE A 13 3.83 0.87 -3.61
N ALA A 14 4.24 -0.14 -4.39
CA ALA A 14 5.57 -0.22 -4.96
C ALA A 14 5.86 0.94 -5.93
N ASP A 15 4.91 1.26 -6.82
CA ASP A 15 5.03 2.39 -7.75
C ASP A 15 5.16 3.72 -7.00
N ILE A 16 4.37 3.95 -5.94
CA ILE A 16 4.47 5.17 -5.14
C ILE A 16 5.82 5.26 -4.41
N LEU A 17 6.32 4.13 -3.91
CA LEU A 17 7.64 4.07 -3.27
C LEU A 17 8.75 4.41 -4.27
N GLU A 18 8.67 3.91 -5.50
CA GLU A 18 9.63 4.20 -6.56
C GLU A 18 9.56 5.68 -7.00
N ASP A 19 8.36 6.22 -7.24
CA ASP A 19 8.14 7.61 -7.65
C ASP A 19 8.66 8.61 -6.61
N GLN A 20 8.44 8.32 -5.32
CA GLN A 20 8.89 9.17 -4.23
C GLN A 20 10.32 8.86 -3.76
N ASN A 21 10.98 7.85 -4.35
CA ASN A 21 12.30 7.35 -3.96
C ASN A 21 12.39 7.00 -2.46
N ILE A 22 11.31 6.42 -1.91
CA ILE A 22 11.15 6.03 -0.51
C ILE A 22 11.30 4.51 -0.40
N GLY A 23 12.01 4.03 0.62
CA GLY A 23 12.16 2.60 0.90
C GLY A 23 11.01 2.01 1.72
N ILE A 24 10.80 0.69 1.63
CA ILE A 24 9.82 -0.08 2.45
C ILE A 24 9.95 0.23 3.95
N ARG A 25 11.18 0.35 4.45
CA ARG A 25 11.46 0.63 5.87
C ARG A 25 10.98 2.02 6.30
N GLU A 26 11.07 2.99 5.40
CA GLU A 26 10.69 4.36 5.68
C GLU A 26 9.16 4.49 5.66
N LEU A 27 8.49 3.87 4.69
CA LEU A 27 7.04 3.76 4.71
C LEU A 27 6.52 3.02 5.95
N ALA A 28 7.17 1.92 6.35
CA ALA A 28 6.81 1.19 7.56
C ALA A 28 6.92 2.07 8.82
N ARG A 29 7.95 2.93 8.88
CA ARG A 29 8.10 3.91 9.96
C ARG A 29 7.02 4.98 9.93
N ALA A 30 6.64 5.48 8.75
CA ALA A 30 5.58 6.47 8.58
C ALA A 30 4.19 5.90 8.95
N LEU A 31 3.94 4.63 8.66
CA LEU A 31 2.71 3.92 9.00
C LEU A 31 2.69 3.41 10.45
N ASP A 32 3.80 3.51 11.17
CA ASP A 32 4.02 2.96 12.53
C ASP A 32 3.77 1.43 12.59
N VAL A 33 4.36 0.69 11.65
CA VAL A 33 4.24 -0.77 11.56
C VAL A 33 5.58 -1.44 11.29
N ALA A 34 5.63 -2.77 11.48
CA ALA A 34 6.80 -3.55 11.13
C ALA A 34 7.08 -3.51 9.61
N PRO A 35 8.35 -3.42 9.16
CA PRO A 35 8.70 -3.48 7.74
C PRO A 35 8.20 -4.74 7.02
N SER A 36 8.11 -5.87 7.75
CA SER A 36 7.54 -7.12 7.24
C SER A 36 6.07 -6.98 6.85
N THR A 37 5.30 -6.12 7.53
CA THR A 37 3.90 -5.83 7.19
C THR A 37 3.81 -5.16 5.82
N VAL A 38 4.61 -4.10 5.60
CA VAL A 38 4.65 -3.40 4.32
C VAL A 38 5.16 -4.31 3.21
N GLN A 39 6.19 -5.11 3.47
CA GLN A 39 6.68 -6.10 2.52
C GLN A 39 5.61 -7.11 2.10
N ARG A 40 4.81 -7.63 3.05
CA ARG A 40 3.70 -8.54 2.73
C ARG A 40 2.60 -7.86 1.92
N LEU A 41 2.32 -6.57 2.15
CA LEU A 41 1.37 -5.80 1.35
C LEU A 41 1.86 -5.64 -0.09
N VAL A 42 3.12 -5.22 -0.26
CA VAL A 42 3.76 -5.05 -1.58
C VAL A 42 3.82 -6.36 -2.35
N SER A 43 4.15 -7.47 -1.69
CA SER A 43 4.19 -8.80 -2.32
C SER A 43 2.80 -9.45 -2.51
N GLY A 44 1.70 -8.77 -2.17
CA GLY A 44 0.34 -9.29 -2.30
C GLY A 44 -0.03 -10.45 -1.39
N ASN A 45 0.75 -10.66 -0.32
CA ASN A 45 0.54 -11.71 0.67
C ASN A 45 -0.21 -11.23 1.91
N ALA A 46 -0.79 -10.03 1.88
CA ALA A 46 -1.58 -9.45 2.96
C ALA A 46 -2.77 -8.65 2.43
N THR A 47 -3.91 -8.78 3.11
CA THR A 47 -5.10 -7.96 2.89
C THR A 47 -4.96 -6.63 3.62
N ILE A 48 -5.48 -5.55 3.03
CA ILE A 48 -5.56 -4.23 3.70
C ILE A 48 -6.73 -4.25 4.69
N SER A 49 -6.42 -4.12 5.98
CA SER A 49 -7.43 -3.92 7.01
C SER A 49 -7.98 -2.48 6.99
N PRO A 50 -9.19 -2.21 7.52
CA PRO A 50 -9.71 -0.85 7.60
C PRO A 50 -8.78 0.12 8.33
N GLU A 51 -8.11 -0.34 9.38
CA GLU A 51 -7.10 0.46 10.10
C GLU A 51 -5.90 0.78 9.20
N MET A 52 -5.39 -0.21 8.46
CA MET A 52 -4.29 0.00 7.51
C MET A 52 -4.67 0.96 6.40
N ALA A 53 -5.91 0.87 5.89
CA ALA A 53 -6.41 1.78 4.87
C ALA A 53 -6.42 3.24 5.33
N VAL A 54 -6.74 3.50 6.61
CA VAL A 54 -6.67 4.85 7.20
C VAL A 54 -5.22 5.33 7.28
N ARG A 55 -4.29 4.47 7.73
CA ARG A 55 -2.87 4.81 7.80
C ARG A 55 -2.29 5.09 6.40
N LEU A 56 -2.60 4.25 5.42
CA LEU A 56 -2.19 4.44 4.02
C LEU A 56 -2.77 5.73 3.44
N ALA A 57 -4.04 6.03 3.69
CA ALA A 57 -4.64 7.29 3.23
C ALA A 57 -3.98 8.53 3.86
N ALA A 58 -3.51 8.43 5.11
CA ALA A 58 -2.81 9.52 5.77
C ALA A 58 -1.38 9.74 5.25
N VAL A 59 -0.68 8.67 4.87
CA VAL A 59 0.73 8.73 4.44
C VAL A 59 0.89 8.87 2.93
N LEU A 60 0.16 8.06 2.16
CA LEU A 60 0.24 8.00 0.70
C LEU A 60 -0.86 8.83 0.02
N GLY A 61 -1.86 9.29 0.77
CA GLY A 61 -3.02 10.02 0.23
C GLY A 61 -4.15 9.11 -0.25
N GLY A 62 -5.15 9.74 -0.87
CA GLY A 62 -6.38 9.07 -1.30
C GLY A 62 -7.41 8.92 -0.18
N THR A 63 -8.32 7.95 -0.31
CA THR A 63 -9.33 7.65 0.73
C THR A 63 -9.16 6.23 1.27
N PRO A 64 -9.47 5.97 2.55
CA PRO A 64 -9.40 4.62 3.10
C PRO A 64 -10.27 3.63 2.29
N SER A 65 -11.42 4.10 1.79
CA SER A 65 -12.32 3.29 0.98
C SER A 65 -11.75 2.90 -0.38
N SER A 66 -10.82 3.69 -0.93
CA SER A 66 -10.11 3.36 -2.16
C SER A 66 -9.16 2.20 -1.90
N TRP A 67 -8.39 2.24 -0.81
CA TRP A 67 -7.44 1.19 -0.43
C TRP A 67 -8.11 -0.16 -0.12
N ILE A 68 -9.34 -0.16 0.39
CA ILE A 68 -10.12 -1.39 0.68
C ILE A 68 -10.74 -1.98 -0.59
N ARG A 69 -10.99 -1.17 -1.62
CA ARG A 69 -11.65 -1.59 -2.87
C ARG A 69 -10.69 -2.09 -3.94
N LEU A 70 -9.39 -2.02 -3.70
CA LEU A 70 -8.32 -2.50 -4.58
C LEU A 70 -8.11 -4.00 -4.44
#